data_AF-A0A0F9G0F9-F1
#
_entry.id   AF-A0A0F9G0F9-F1
#
_cell.length_a   1.000
_cell.length_b   1.000
_cell.length_c   1.000
_cell.angle_alpha   90.00
_cell.angle_beta   90.00
_cell.angle_gamma   90.00
#
_symmetry.space_group_name_H-M   'P 1'
#
loop_
_entity.id
_entity.type
_entity.pdbx_description
1 polymer ?
#
loop_
_entity_poly.entity_id
_entity_poly.type
_entity_poly.pdbx_seq_one_letter_code
_entity_poly.pdbx_strand_id
1 'polypeptide(L)' 'MQLREYKIDKNSETWREIECWIEERLQDRRTTLEITGLPNDETENARGAIEELLELENLVKPEVVLVSELSEPEL' A
#
# COMPACT_ATOMS: atom_id res chain seq x y z
N MET A 1 1.56 27.22 16.02
CA MET A 1 2.37 26.02 15.74
C MET A 1 2.12 25.64 14.29
N GLN A 2 3.12 25.72 13.41
CA GLN A 2 2.96 25.38 11.98
C GLN A 2 3.47 23.95 11.77
N LEU A 3 2.65 23.08 11.19
CA LEU A 3 3.06 21.75 10.71
C LEU A 3 3.95 21.97 9.47
N ARG A 4 5.19 21.48 9.50
CA ARG A 4 6.07 21.49 8.32
C ARG A 4 5.76 20.26 7.49
N GLU A 5 5.38 20.44 6.24
CA GLU A 5 5.29 19.34 5.27
C GLU A 5 6.71 18.82 4.98
N TYR A 6 7.00 17.60 5.43
CA TYR A 6 8.21 16.89 5.03
C TYR A 6 7.90 16.10 3.77
N LYS A 7 8.35 16.60 2.61
CA LYS A 7 8.32 15.86 1.35
C LYS A 7 9.56 14.95 1.30
N ILE A 8 9.37 13.65 1.50
CA ILE A 8 10.41 12.66 1.25
C ILE A 8 10.50 12.45 -0.26
N ASP A 9 11.70 12.47 -0.82
CA ASP A 9 11.92 12.20 -2.25
C ASP A 9 11.59 10.73 -2.54
N LYS A 10 10.72 10.47 -3.53
CA LYS A 10 10.29 9.13 -3.92
C LYS A 10 11.43 8.22 -4.42
N ASN A 11 12.56 8.79 -4.79
CA ASN A 11 13.75 8.05 -5.20
C ASN A 11 14.78 7.90 -4.08
N SER A 12 14.52 8.46 -2.90
CA SER A 12 15.43 8.34 -1.76
C SER A 12 15.46 6.92 -1.21
N GLU A 13 16.58 6.58 -0.58
CA GLU A 13 16.71 5.34 0.19
C GLU A 13 15.62 5.24 1.26
N THR A 14 15.34 6.34 1.97
CA THR A 14 14.26 6.44 2.95
C THR A 14 12.88 6.09 2.37
N TRP A 15 12.60 6.50 1.13
CA TRP A 15 11.34 6.14 0.48
C TRP A 15 11.26 4.64 0.18
N ARG A 16 12.34 4.07 -0.36
CA ARG A 16 12.42 2.62 -0.61
C ARG A 16 12.32 1.81 0.66
N GLU A 17 12.92 2.28 1.76
CA GLU A 17 12.78 1.65 3.08
C GLU A 17 11.32 1.64 3.57
N ILE A 18 10.58 2.73 3.32
CA ILE A 18 9.15 2.82 3.64
C ILE A 18 8.35 1.85 2.76
N GLU A 19 8.61 1.80 1.44
CA GLU A 19 7.96 0.86 0.52
C GLU A 19 8.19 -0.59 0.96
N CYS A 20 9.45 -0.99 1.20
CA CYS A 20 9.79 -2.32 1.69
C CYS A 20 9.09 -2.65 3.01
N TRP A 21 9.06 -1.71 3.95
CA TRP A 21 8.39 -1.92 5.24
C TRP A 21 6.88 -2.16 5.09
N ILE A 22 6.21 -1.44 4.20
CA ILE A 22 4.78 -1.65 3.91
C ILE A 22 4.56 -3.04 3.31
N GLU A 23 5.38 -3.43 2.33
CA GLU A 23 5.28 -4.73 1.65
C GLU A 23 5.49 -5.91 2.62
N GLU A 24 6.53 -5.85 3.46
CA GLU A 24 6.79 -6.86 4.50
C GLU A 24 5.60 -7.01 5.45
N ARG A 25 5.04 -5.89 5.91
CA ARG A 25 3.90 -5.90 6.84
C ARG A 25 2.63 -6.45 6.19
N LEU A 26 2.38 -6.14 4.92
CA LEU A 26 1.27 -6.71 4.17
C LEU A 26 1.40 -8.23 4.07
N GLN A 27 2.60 -8.72 3.77
CA GLN A 27 2.85 -10.15 3.65
C GLN A 27 2.65 -10.89 4.98
N ASP A 28 3.15 -10.33 6.09
CA ASP A 28 2.97 -10.89 7.43
C ASP A 28 1.49 -11.03 7.82
N ARG A 29 0.69 -9.99 7.55
CA ARG A 29 -0.74 -9.99 7.88
C ARG A 29 -1.53 -10.95 6.99
N ARG A 30 -1.21 -11.05 5.70
CA ARG A 30 -1.80 -12.05 4.80
C ARG A 30 -1.49 -13.46 5.26
N THR A 31 -0.24 -13.73 5.63
CA THR A 31 0.18 -15.03 6.18
C THR A 31 -0.59 -15.34 7.47
N THR A 32 -0.78 -14.35 8.34
CA THR A 32 -1.58 -14.51 9.56
C THR A 32 -3.01 -14.95 9.23
N LEU A 33 -3.66 -14.31 8.25
CA LEU A 33 -5.02 -14.67 7.81
C LEU A 33 -5.10 -16.07 7.21
N GLU A 34 -4.09 -16.47 6.43
CA GLU A 34 -4.00 -17.82 5.86
C GLU A 34 -3.87 -18.89 6.95
N ILE A 35 -3.10 -18.62 8.01
CA ILE A 35 -2.88 -19.55 9.13
C ILE A 35 -4.10 -19.62 10.05
N THR A 36 -4.68 -18.48 10.40
CA THR A 36 -5.81 -18.44 11.35
C THR A 36 -7.10 -19.00 10.75
N GLY A 37 -7.33 -18.81 9.43
CA GLY A 37 -8.31 -19.55 8.61
C GLY A 37 -9.79 -19.43 9.00
N LEU A 38 -10.11 -18.92 10.18
CA LEU A 38 -11.44 -18.80 10.74
C LEU A 38 -11.69 -17.34 11.17
N PRO A 39 -12.89 -16.79 10.88
CA PRO A 39 -13.26 -15.47 11.36
C PRO A 39 -13.23 -15.42 12.89
N ASN A 40 -12.27 -14.69 13.42
CA ASN A 40 -12.12 -14.34 14.83
C ASN A 40 -11.61 -12.89 14.95
N ASP A 41 -11.55 -12.37 16.17
CA ASP A 41 -11.10 -11.01 16.45
C ASP A 41 -9.69 -10.72 15.86
N GLU A 42 -8.80 -11.71 15.83
CA GLU A 42 -7.46 -11.59 15.25
C GLU A 42 -7.50 -11.46 13.73
N THR A 43 -8.41 -12.17 13.05
CA THR A 43 -8.60 -12.02 11.60
C THR A 43 -9.25 -10.71 11.22
N GLU A 44 -10.17 -10.18 12.03
CA GLU A 44 -10.78 -8.88 11.79
C GLU A 44 -9.74 -7.77 11.97
N ASN A 45 -8.92 -7.87 13.02
CA ASN A 45 -7.78 -6.97 13.24
C ASN A 45 -6.77 -7.02 12.09
N ALA A 46 -6.41 -8.22 11.63
CA ALA A 46 -5.48 -8.38 10.52
C ALA A 46 -6.04 -7.82 9.20
N ARG A 47 -7.36 -7.94 8.95
CA ARG A 47 -8.02 -7.31 7.79
C ARG A 47 -7.95 -5.78 7.86
N GLY A 48 -8.29 -5.19 9.01
CA GLY A 48 -8.20 -3.74 9.20
C GLY A 48 -6.78 -3.22 9.00
N ALA A 49 -5.78 -3.93 9.55
CA ALA A 49 -4.37 -3.59 9.34
C ALA A 49 -3.94 -3.68 7.87
N ILE A 50 -4.47 -4.64 7.09
CA ILE A 50 -4.21 -4.73 5.65
C ILE A 50 -4.82 -3.55 4.90
N GLU A 51 -6.05 -3.15 5.23
CA GLU A 51 -6.70 -2.00 4.60
C GLU A 51 -5.89 -0.72 4.82
N GLU A 52 -5.47 -0.45 6.06
CA GLU A 52 -4.62 0.70 6.38
C GLU A 52 -3.28 0.66 5.63
N LEU A 53 -2.65 -0.51 5.55
CA LEU A 53 -1.38 -0.67 4.82
C LEU A 53 -1.55 -0.48 3.31
N LEU A 54 -2.68 -0.90 2.72
CA LEU A 54 -2.98 -0.66 1.31
C LEU A 54 -3.26 0.82 1.02
N GLU A 55 -3.88 1.54 1.94
CA GLU A 55 -4.03 3.00 1.84
C GLU A 55 -2.68 3.69 1.87
N LEU A 56 -1.80 3.30 2.80
CA LEU A 56 -0.43 3.81 2.86
C LEU A 56 0.35 3.45 1.59
N GLU A 57 0.21 2.23 1.09
CA GLU A 57 0.84 1.79 -0.17
C GLU A 57 0.39 2.68 -1.35
N ASN A 58 -0.89 3.04 -1.44
CA ASN A 58 -1.39 3.91 -2.49
C ASN A 58 -0.89 5.36 -2.40
N LEU A 59 -0.64 5.86 -1.19
CA LEU A 59 -0.06 7.20 -0.99
C LEU A 59 1.42 7.24 -1.39
N VAL A 60 2.11 6.11 -1.22
CA VAL A 60 3.55 5.97 -1.49
C VAL A 60 3.80 5.57 -2.95
N LYS A 61 2.99 4.70 -3.54
CA LYS A 61 3.14 4.34 -4.96
C LYS A 61 2.99 5.59 -5.85
N PRO A 62 3.82 5.72 -6.90
CA PRO A 62 3.54 6.71 -7.92
C PRO A 62 2.15 6.40 -8.50
N GLU A 63 1.33 7.43 -8.64
CA GLU A 63 0.01 7.35 -9.25
C GLU A 63 0.20 6.87 -10.69
N VAL A 64 0.21 5.54 -10.90
CA VAL A 64 0.17 4.95 -12.24
C VAL A 64 -1.26 5.15 -12.70
N VAL A 65 -1.54 6.35 -13.21
CA VAL A 65 -2.72 6.59 -14.04
C VAL A 65 -2.50 5.75 -15.28
N LEU A 66 -3.08 4.55 -15.30
CA LEU A 66 -3.30 3.80 -16.52
C LEU A 66 -4.22 4.65 -17.39
N VAL A 67 -3.63 5.54 -18.19
CA VAL A 67 -4.31 6.12 -19.34
C VAL A 67 -4.55 4.92 -20.25
N SER A 68 -5.76 4.35 -20.19
CA SER A 68 -6.23 3.49 -21.27
C SER A 68 -6.18 4.37 -22.51
N GLU A 69 -5.18 4.16 -23.35
CA GLU A 69 -5.19 4.65 -24.72
C GLU A 69 -6.46 4.07 -25.34
N LEU A 70 -7.52 4.88 -25.37
CA LEU A 70 -8.67 4.63 -26.23
C LEU A 70 -8.07 4.60 -27.63
N SER A 71 -7.92 3.40 -28.15
CA SER A 71 -7.45 3.17 -29.51
C SER A 71 -8.30 4.02 -30.44
N GLU A 72 -7.64 4.88 -31.22
CA GLU A 72 -8.32 5.62 -32.28
C GLU A 72 -8.97 4.59 -33.23
N PRO A 73 -10.22 4.80 -33.68
CA PRO A 73 -10.78 3.95 -34.71
C PRO A 73 -9.94 4.14 -35.98
N GLU A 74 -9.33 3.06 -36.46
CA GLU A 74 -8.66 3.05 -37.76
C GLU A 74 -9.66 3.54 -38.84
N LEU A 75 -9.26 4.58 -39.57
CA LEU A 75 -9.99 5.15 -40.72
C LEU A 75 -9.67 4.40 -42.01
#